data_AF-A0A7C1LVU1-F1
#
_entry.id   AF-A0A7C1LVU1-F1
#
_cell.length_a   1.000
_cell.length_b   1.000
_cell.length_c   1.000
_cell.angle_alpha   90.00
_cell.angle_beta   90.00
_cell.angle_gamma   90.00
#
_symmetry.space_group_name_H-M   'P 1'
#
loop_
_entity.id
_entity.type
_entity.pdbx_description
1 polymer ?
#
loop_
_entity_poly.entity_id
_entity_poly.type
_entity_poly.pdbx_seq_one_letter_code
_entity_poly.pdbx_strand_id
1 'polypeptide(L)'
;MKTSILRAFLFSLIVFFILNFLFTFIGNAIYQSLDYEITRFGDHPTFVLFRLMFPIHWYPWVLIDRIIVTLEVGIRIMYIGYFISIVIASIISGLFGGSVVKSVGGWILTSITCMLLFALIILIDDYNGGFFCSGCTSGEAIIFMTIPVLINLMIFSALTALIALIKGRS
;
A
#
# COMPACT_ATOMS: atom_id res chain seq x y z
N MET A 1 -18.43 -1.71 -22.93
CA MET A 1 -18.26 -0.95 -21.66
C MET A 1 -17.09 0.02 -21.82
N LYS A 2 -17.30 1.35 -21.70
CA LYS A 2 -16.20 2.33 -21.81
C LYS A 2 -15.26 2.19 -20.61
N THR A 3 -14.05 1.70 -20.83
CA THR A 3 -12.98 1.64 -19.84
C THR A 3 -12.45 3.04 -19.53
N SER A 4 -12.48 3.44 -18.26
CA SER A 4 -12.09 4.76 -17.78
C SER A 4 -10.93 4.69 -16.78
N ILE A 5 -10.21 5.80 -16.63
CA ILE A 5 -9.18 5.96 -15.58
C ILE A 5 -9.76 5.73 -14.18
N LEU A 6 -11.00 6.17 -13.95
CA LEU A 6 -11.72 5.97 -12.69
C LEU A 6 -11.87 4.48 -12.35
N ARG A 7 -12.18 3.65 -13.35
CA ARG A 7 -12.29 2.19 -13.15
C ARG A 7 -10.95 1.58 -12.73
N ALA A 8 -9.87 1.95 -13.42
CA ALA A 8 -8.52 1.46 -13.10
C ALA A 8 -8.10 1.86 -11.69
N PHE A 9 -8.32 3.13 -11.33
CA PHE A 9 -8.09 3.66 -9.99
C PHE A 9 -8.88 2.91 -8.91
N LEU A 10 -10.21 2.86 -9.02
CA LEU A 10 -11.05 2.29 -7.96
C LEU A 10 -10.75 0.80 -7.73
N PHE A 11 -10.59 0.01 -8.79
CA PHE A 11 -10.28 -1.41 -8.62
C PHE A 11 -8.89 -1.63 -8.05
N SER A 12 -7.89 -0.86 -8.49
CA SER A 12 -6.53 -0.90 -7.93
C SER A 12 -6.53 -0.57 -6.43
N LEU A 13 -7.20 0.53 -6.04
CA LEU A 13 -7.30 0.96 -4.64
C LEU A 13 -8.02 -0.05 -3.76
N ILE A 14 -9.18 -0.56 -4.20
CA ILE A 14 -9.96 -1.54 -3.44
C ILE A 14 -9.14 -2.83 -3.23
N VAL A 15 -8.51 -3.34 -4.29
CA VAL A 15 -7.70 -4.57 -4.19
C VAL A 15 -6.49 -4.34 -3.29
N PHE A 16 -5.84 -3.18 -3.38
CA PHE A 16 -4.73 -2.82 -2.49
C PHE A 16 -5.16 -2.87 -1.01
N PHE A 17 -6.27 -2.22 -0.66
CA PHE A 17 -6.77 -2.20 0.72
C PHE A 17 -7.20 -3.58 1.21
N ILE A 18 -7.95 -4.34 0.41
CA ILE A 18 -8.42 -5.67 0.80
C ILE A 18 -7.24 -6.60 1.07
N LEU A 19 -6.24 -6.61 0.19
CA LEU A 19 -5.08 -7.49 0.36
C LEU A 19 -4.25 -7.07 1.58
N ASN A 20 -4.02 -5.77 1.80
CA ASN A 20 -3.29 -5.30 2.98
C ASN A 20 -4.02 -5.63 4.28
N PHE A 21 -5.34 -5.46 4.31
CA PHE A 21 -6.16 -5.87 5.45
C PHE A 21 -6.03 -7.37 5.71
N LEU A 22 -6.26 -8.18 4.67
CA LEU A 22 -6.24 -9.63 4.75
C LEU A 22 -4.89 -10.16 5.27
N PHE A 23 -3.77 -9.70 4.70
CA PHE A 23 -2.46 -10.16 5.12
C PHE A 23 -2.04 -9.63 6.48
N THR A 24 -2.51 -8.44 6.89
CA THR A 24 -2.34 -7.96 8.27
C THR A 24 -3.03 -8.90 9.25
N PHE A 25 -4.29 -9.29 8.99
CA PHE A 25 -5.03 -10.19 9.87
C PHE A 25 -4.44 -11.60 9.91
N ILE A 26 -4.13 -12.18 8.75
CA ILE A 26 -3.50 -13.51 8.68
C ILE A 26 -2.15 -13.51 9.40
N GLY A 27 -1.31 -12.50 9.15
CA GLY A 27 0.00 -12.38 9.78
C GLY A 27 -0.09 -12.30 11.31
N ASN A 28 -0.97 -11.44 11.83
CA ASN A 28 -1.16 -11.30 13.29
C ASN A 28 -1.84 -12.53 13.92
N ALA A 29 -2.75 -13.21 13.21
CA ALA A 29 -3.33 -14.46 13.70
C ALA A 29 -2.27 -15.56 13.86
N ILE A 30 -1.38 -15.71 12.87
CA ILE A 30 -0.27 -16.66 12.93
C ILE A 30 0.76 -16.26 13.98
N TYR A 31 0.99 -14.95 14.15
CA TYR A 31 1.88 -14.40 15.16
C TYR A 31 1.29 -14.38 16.58
N GLN A 32 0.05 -14.84 16.77
CA GLN A 32 -0.66 -14.85 18.05
C GLN A 32 -0.80 -13.44 18.67
N SER A 33 -0.86 -12.41 17.83
CA SER A 33 -0.97 -10.99 18.21
C SER A 33 -2.29 -10.35 17.75
N LEU A 34 -3.26 -11.16 17.33
CA LEU A 34 -4.53 -10.64 16.80
C LEU A 34 -5.30 -9.83 17.83
N ASP A 35 -5.36 -10.27 19.09
CA ASP A 35 -6.05 -9.54 20.17
C ASP A 35 -5.42 -8.15 20.40
N TYR A 36 -4.09 -8.09 20.29
CA TYR A 36 -3.36 -6.83 20.42
C TYR A 36 -3.65 -5.88 19.25
N GLU A 37 -3.71 -6.40 18.03
CA GLU A 37 -4.05 -5.61 16.85
C GLU A 37 -5.51 -5.10 16.90
N ILE A 38 -6.45 -5.94 17.35
CA ILE A 38 -7.86 -5.54 17.54
C ILE A 38 -7.99 -4.46 18.64
N THR A 39 -7.26 -4.62 19.74
CA THR A 39 -7.25 -3.62 20.83
C THR A 39 -6.76 -2.27 20.31
N ARG A 40 -5.66 -2.26 19.52
CA ARG A 40 -5.18 -1.02 18.88
C ARG A 40 -6.21 -0.37 17.96
N PHE A 41 -7.01 -1.16 17.22
CA PHE A 41 -8.08 -0.58 16.40
C PHE A 41 -9.22 0.02 17.23
N GLY A 42 -9.48 -0.53 18.43
CA GLY A 42 -10.43 0.04 19.38
C GLY A 42 -9.95 1.37 19.94
N ASP A 43 -8.68 1.43 20.35
CA ASP A 43 -8.08 2.62 20.99
C ASP A 43 -7.76 3.72 19.97
N HIS A 44 -7.30 3.34 18.77
CA HIS A 44 -6.89 4.23 17.69
C HIS A 44 -7.56 3.81 16.37
N PRO A 45 -8.81 4.21 16.10
CA PRO A 45 -9.53 3.80 14.88
C PRO A 45 -8.81 4.20 13.58
N THR A 46 -8.05 5.29 13.61
CA THR A 46 -7.21 5.75 12.48
C THR A 46 -6.11 4.75 12.12
N PHE A 47 -5.71 3.89 13.06
CA PHE A 47 -4.70 2.85 12.86
C PHE A 47 -5.15 1.78 11.86
N VAL A 48 -6.46 1.57 11.70
CA VAL A 48 -7.01 0.70 10.64
C VAL A 48 -6.60 1.26 9.28
N LEU A 49 -6.87 2.54 9.04
CA LEU A 49 -6.54 3.19 7.78
C LEU A 49 -5.02 3.23 7.57
N PHE A 50 -4.25 3.49 8.63
CA PHE A 50 -2.79 3.38 8.60
C PHE A 50 -2.34 2.02 8.07
N ARG A 51 -2.86 0.91 8.62
CA ARG A 51 -2.52 -0.46 8.20
C ARG A 51 -2.89 -0.77 6.76
N LEU A 52 -4.04 -0.28 6.28
CA LEU A 52 -4.47 -0.47 4.88
C LEU A 52 -3.49 0.13 3.87
N MET A 53 -2.71 1.12 4.29
CA MET A 53 -1.96 2.01 3.42
C MET A 53 -0.45 1.92 3.65
N PHE A 54 -0.04 1.46 4.83
CA PHE A 54 1.33 1.35 5.28
C PHE A 54 2.30 0.79 4.23
N PRO A 55 1.97 -0.26 3.46
CA PRO A 55 2.93 -0.90 2.56
C PRO A 55 3.51 -0.01 1.47
N ILE A 56 2.73 0.92 0.92
CA ILE A 56 3.19 1.77 -0.20
C ILE A 56 4.23 2.81 0.25
N HIS A 57 4.37 3.02 1.56
CA HIS A 57 5.31 3.95 2.16
C HIS A 57 6.66 3.28 2.47
N TRP A 58 6.83 2.01 2.10
CA TRP A 58 8.10 1.30 2.22
C TRP A 58 8.74 1.14 0.85
N TYR A 59 10.06 1.24 0.79
CA TYR A 59 10.79 0.88 -0.42
C TYR A 59 10.60 -0.61 -0.71
N PRO A 60 10.44 -1.00 -1.99
CA PRO A 60 10.26 -2.41 -2.36
C PRO A 60 11.35 -3.33 -1.81
N TRP A 61 12.62 -2.90 -1.85
CA TRP A 61 13.73 -3.69 -1.34
C TRP A 61 13.72 -3.83 0.18
N VAL A 62 13.18 -2.85 0.91
CA VAL A 62 13.06 -2.98 2.37
C VAL A 62 11.97 -4.01 2.71
N LEU A 63 10.87 -4.06 1.96
CA LEU A 63 9.88 -5.13 2.12
C LEU A 63 10.52 -6.51 1.86
N ILE A 64 11.31 -6.63 0.78
CA ILE A 64 12.02 -7.87 0.45
C ILE A 64 13.02 -8.26 1.55
N ASP A 65 13.81 -7.30 2.03
CA ASP A 65 14.76 -7.53 3.13
C ASP A 65 14.03 -8.04 4.38
N ARG A 66 12.93 -7.40 4.77
CA ARG A 66 12.09 -7.83 5.90
C ARG A 66 11.53 -9.24 5.71
N ILE A 67 11.16 -9.64 4.49
CA ILE A 67 10.74 -11.02 4.20
C ILE A 67 11.88 -12.01 4.48
N ILE A 68 13.12 -11.65 4.16
CA ILE A 68 14.29 -12.53 4.31
C ILE A 68 14.75 -12.62 5.77
N VAL A 69 14.87 -11.47 6.45
CA VAL A 69 15.49 -11.41 7.79
C VAL A 69 14.54 -11.74 8.93
N THR A 70 13.23 -11.60 8.74
CA THR A 70 12.25 -11.86 9.81
C THR A 70 12.14 -13.35 10.09
N LEU A 71 12.46 -13.78 11.32
CA LEU A 71 12.37 -15.19 11.74
C LEU A 71 10.93 -15.64 12.02
N GLU A 72 10.06 -14.72 12.43
CA GLU A 72 8.68 -15.00 12.80
C GLU A 72 7.80 -15.14 11.55
N VAL A 73 7.19 -16.33 11.39
CA VAL A 73 6.43 -16.68 10.19
C VAL A 73 5.25 -15.75 9.96
N GLY A 74 4.53 -15.36 11.01
CA GLY A 74 3.38 -14.46 10.90
C GLY A 74 3.76 -13.08 10.37
N ILE A 75 4.81 -12.47 10.95
CA ILE A 75 5.33 -11.18 10.47
C ILE A 75 5.86 -11.30 9.04
N ARG A 76 6.54 -12.41 8.70
CA ARG A 76 7.03 -12.66 7.34
C ARG A 76 5.89 -12.72 6.32
N ILE A 77 4.81 -13.45 6.63
CA ILE A 77 3.61 -13.52 5.77
C ILE A 77 3.00 -12.13 5.58
N MET A 78 3.01 -11.30 6.63
CA MET A 78 2.52 -9.93 6.56
C MET A 78 3.32 -9.10 5.54
N TYR A 79 4.65 -9.15 5.59
CA TYR A 79 5.50 -8.44 4.63
C TYR A 79 5.41 -8.99 3.20
N ILE A 80 5.28 -10.31 3.03
CA ILE A 80 4.98 -10.93 1.72
C ILE A 80 3.68 -10.36 1.17
N GLY A 81 2.64 -10.32 2.01
CA GLY A 81 1.35 -9.76 1.68
C GLY A 81 1.43 -8.31 1.24
N TYR A 82 2.12 -7.48 2.01
CA TYR A 82 2.36 -6.06 1.72
C TYR A 82 3.01 -5.85 0.35
N PHE A 83 4.02 -6.64 0.02
CA PHE A 83 4.65 -6.57 -1.30
C PHE A 83 3.69 -7.03 -2.42
N ILE A 84 3.00 -8.16 -2.22
CA ILE A 84 2.02 -8.70 -3.18
C ILE A 84 0.89 -7.69 -3.43
N SER A 85 0.38 -7.01 -2.41
CA SER A 85 -0.69 -6.02 -2.56
C SER A 85 -0.32 -4.92 -3.53
N ILE A 86 0.91 -4.38 -3.45
CA ILE A 86 1.39 -3.32 -4.35
C ILE A 86 1.47 -3.84 -5.79
N VAL A 87 2.07 -5.03 -5.97
CA VAL A 87 2.20 -5.69 -7.27
C VAL A 87 0.83 -5.93 -7.89
N ILE A 88 -0.09 -6.56 -7.16
CA ILE A 88 -1.42 -6.92 -7.67
C ILE A 88 -2.24 -5.67 -7.97
N ALA A 89 -2.22 -4.65 -7.11
CA ALA A 89 -2.93 -3.41 -7.37
C ALA A 89 -2.47 -2.74 -8.68
N SER A 90 -1.16 -2.70 -8.93
CA SER A 90 -0.60 -2.19 -10.18
C SER A 90 -1.03 -3.00 -11.40
N ILE A 91 -1.05 -4.34 -11.29
CA ILE A 91 -1.55 -5.23 -12.34
C ILE A 91 -3.03 -4.97 -12.61
N ILE A 92 -3.85 -4.84 -11.57
CA ILE A 92 -5.29 -4.55 -11.68
C ILE A 92 -5.50 -3.22 -12.41
N SER A 93 -4.77 -2.17 -12.06
CA SER A 93 -4.83 -0.91 -12.82
C SER A 93 -4.49 -1.12 -14.30
N GLY A 94 -3.41 -1.88 -14.56
CA GLY A 94 -2.95 -2.32 -15.88
C GLY A 94 -3.99 -3.08 -16.68
N LEU A 95 -4.84 -3.88 -16.02
CA LEU A 95 -5.89 -4.70 -16.61
C LEU A 95 -7.21 -3.96 -16.82
N PHE A 96 -7.45 -2.82 -16.16
CA PHE A 96 -8.74 -2.12 -16.23
C PHE A 96 -8.71 -0.73 -16.89
N GLY A 97 -7.54 -0.11 -17.07
CA GLY A 97 -7.42 1.17 -17.80
C GLY A 97 -7.55 1.04 -19.33
N GLY A 98 -8.48 1.77 -19.96
CA GLY A 98 -8.79 1.56 -21.40
C GLY A 98 -7.67 1.85 -22.41
N SER A 99 -6.58 2.44 -21.97
CA SER A 99 -5.35 2.74 -22.72
C SER A 99 -4.17 2.62 -21.77
N VAL A 100 -2.94 2.65 -22.27
CA VAL A 100 -1.73 2.67 -21.41
C VAL A 100 -1.77 3.85 -20.45
N VAL A 101 -2.06 5.05 -20.98
CA VAL A 101 -2.16 6.29 -20.20
C VAL A 101 -3.22 6.18 -19.11
N LYS A 102 -4.41 5.65 -19.41
CA LYS A 102 -5.48 5.49 -18.41
C LYS A 102 -5.14 4.43 -17.36
N SER A 103 -4.37 3.41 -17.73
CA SER A 103 -3.94 2.35 -16.80
C SER A 103 -2.90 2.87 -15.81
N VAL A 104 -1.86 3.52 -16.32
CA VAL A 104 -0.83 4.16 -15.50
C VAL A 104 -1.44 5.28 -14.65
N GLY A 105 -2.32 6.09 -15.24
CA GLY A 105 -3.05 7.13 -14.50
C GLY A 105 -3.87 6.58 -13.33
N GLY A 106 -4.51 5.41 -13.49
CA GLY A 106 -5.23 4.75 -12.38
C GLY A 106 -4.32 4.33 -11.23
N TRP A 107 -3.11 3.85 -11.54
CA TRP A 107 -2.12 3.45 -10.54
C TRP A 107 -1.54 4.67 -9.82
N ILE A 108 -1.26 5.74 -10.57
CA ILE A 108 -0.80 7.02 -10.02
C ILE A 108 -1.83 7.57 -9.03
N LEU A 109 -3.11 7.59 -9.42
CA LEU A 109 -4.19 8.05 -8.54
C LEU A 109 -4.31 7.16 -7.29
N THR A 110 -4.13 5.84 -7.42
CA THR A 110 -4.10 4.92 -6.27
C THR A 110 -3.00 5.32 -5.29
N SER A 111 -1.79 5.50 -5.80
CA SER A 111 -0.61 5.79 -4.99
C SER A 111 -0.69 7.16 -4.32
N ILE A 112 -1.13 8.19 -5.04
CA ILE A 112 -1.32 9.54 -4.50
C ILE A 112 -2.44 9.54 -3.45
N THR A 113 -3.54 8.84 -3.70
CA THR A 113 -4.62 8.72 -2.70
C THR A 113 -4.09 8.06 -1.43
N CYS A 114 -3.25 7.02 -1.57
CA CYS A 114 -2.61 6.38 -0.43
C CYS A 114 -1.67 7.34 0.33
N MET A 115 -0.90 8.14 -0.38
CA MET A 115 -0.01 9.13 0.25
C MET A 115 -0.79 10.21 1.02
N LEU A 116 -1.84 10.77 0.41
CA LEU A 116 -2.63 11.86 1.00
C LEU A 116 -3.40 11.43 2.24
N LEU A 117 -4.07 10.28 2.16
CA LEU A 117 -4.81 9.73 3.30
C LEU A 117 -3.85 9.36 4.44
N PHE A 118 -2.64 8.90 4.15
CA PHE A 118 -1.66 8.59 5.19
C PHE A 118 -1.12 9.86 5.86
N ALA A 119 -0.78 10.88 5.07
CA ALA A 119 -0.39 12.18 5.59
C ALA A 119 -1.50 12.78 6.48
N LEU A 120 -2.76 12.66 6.05
CA LEU A 120 -3.92 13.07 6.87
C LEU A 120 -3.98 12.32 8.20
N ILE A 121 -3.77 11.00 8.20
CA ILE A 121 -3.80 10.17 9.42
C ILE A 121 -2.74 10.58 10.44
N ILE A 122 -1.52 10.92 9.99
CA ILE A 122 -0.49 11.44 10.90
C ILE A 122 -0.86 12.80 11.47
N LEU A 123 -1.48 13.67 10.67
CA LEU A 123 -1.85 15.02 11.12
C LEU A 123 -2.99 15.01 12.14
N ILE A 124 -3.86 13.99 12.13
CA ILE A 124 -4.99 13.88 13.06
C ILE A 124 -4.69 13.02 14.28
N ASP A 125 -3.70 12.13 14.20
CA ASP A 125 -3.38 11.16 15.27
C ASP A 125 -1.88 10.84 15.29
N ASP A 126 -1.18 11.51 16.20
CA ASP A 126 0.26 11.40 16.40
C ASP A 126 0.72 9.98 16.79
N TYR A 127 -0.19 9.12 17.26
CA TYR A 127 0.10 7.70 17.54
C TYR A 127 0.71 7.00 16.32
N ASN A 128 0.16 7.28 15.14
CA ASN A 128 0.62 6.69 13.87
C ASN A 128 1.99 7.24 13.45
N GLY A 129 2.29 8.50 13.77
CA GLY A 129 3.59 9.12 13.52
C GLY A 129 4.70 8.43 14.29
N GLY A 130 4.48 8.17 15.57
CA GLY A 130 5.43 7.45 16.44
C GLY A 130 5.66 5.99 16.01
N PHE A 131 4.65 5.35 15.41
CA PHE A 131 4.79 3.99 14.88
C PHE A 131 5.66 3.92 13.62
N PHE A 132 5.63 4.97 12.78
CA PHE A 132 6.45 5.04 11.56
C PHE A 132 7.87 5.53 11.85
N CYS A 133 7.99 6.64 12.58
CA CYS A 133 9.27 7.20 12.98
C CYS A 133 9.21 7.69 14.43
N SER A 134 9.86 6.94 15.33
CA SER A 134 9.99 7.32 16.73
C SER A 134 10.82 8.60 16.87
N GLY A 135 10.20 9.68 17.34
CA GLY A 135 10.87 10.97 17.62
C GLY A 135 10.96 11.93 16.44
N CYS A 136 10.39 11.59 15.27
CA CYS A 136 10.23 12.55 14.17
C CYS A 136 9.11 13.56 14.49
N THR A 137 9.25 14.77 13.97
CA THR A 137 8.12 15.69 13.79
C THR A 137 7.17 15.17 12.70
N SER A 138 5.89 15.57 12.74
CA SER A 138 4.90 15.16 11.72
C SER A 138 5.33 15.55 10.30
N GLY A 139 6.04 16.68 10.14
CA GLY A 139 6.60 17.10 8.86
C GLY A 139 7.72 16.20 8.34
N GLU A 140 8.65 15.80 9.20
CA GLU A 140 9.72 14.85 8.85
C GLU A 140 9.14 13.49 8.47
N ALA A 141 8.16 13.00 9.23
CA ALA A 141 7.48 11.75 8.92
C ALA A 141 6.89 11.78 7.50
N ILE A 142 6.15 12.84 7.14
CA ILE A 142 5.55 13.02 5.80
C ILE A 142 6.62 12.97 4.69
N ILE A 143 7.76 13.64 4.88
CA ILE A 143 8.85 13.67 3.89
C ILE A 143 9.44 12.27 3.71
N PHE A 144 9.77 11.57 4.81
CA PHE A 144 10.37 10.23 4.76
C PHE A 144 9.49 9.21 4.04
N MET A 145 8.17 9.43 4.01
CA MET A 145 7.22 8.52 3.37
C MET A 145 6.91 8.87 1.93
N THR A 146 6.98 10.15 1.58
CA THR A 146 6.76 10.61 0.21
C THR A 146 7.79 9.99 -0.74
N ILE A 147 9.05 9.87 -0.32
CA ILE A 147 10.14 9.35 -1.15
C ILE A 147 9.89 7.88 -1.56
N PRO A 148 9.62 6.93 -0.65
CA PRO A 148 9.21 5.57 -1.00
C PRO A 148 8.02 5.51 -1.95
N VAL A 149 6.99 6.34 -1.74
CA VAL A 149 5.82 6.37 -2.63
C VAL A 149 6.21 6.77 -4.05
N LEU A 150 7.10 7.75 -4.22
CA LEU A 150 7.61 8.15 -5.54
C LEU A 150 8.39 7.02 -6.24
N ILE A 151 9.17 6.25 -5.49
CA ILE A 151 9.89 5.08 -6.04
C ILE A 151 8.92 3.96 -6.42
N ASN A 152 7.94 3.66 -5.57
CA ASN A 152 6.87 2.73 -5.86
C ASN A 152 6.09 3.16 -7.11
N LEU A 153 5.78 4.46 -7.22
CA LEU A 153 5.15 5.05 -8.40
C LEU A 153 5.94 4.73 -9.66
N MET A 154 7.26 4.96 -9.69
CA MET A 154 8.07 4.68 -10.87
C MET A 154 8.08 3.20 -11.26
N ILE A 155 8.42 2.32 -10.32
CA ILE A 155 8.60 0.89 -10.57
C ILE A 155 7.27 0.25 -11.00
N PHE A 156 6.20 0.52 -10.24
CA PHE A 156 4.91 -0.11 -10.48
C PHE A 156 4.11 0.58 -11.59
N SER A 157 4.45 1.82 -11.98
CA SER A 157 3.93 2.40 -13.24
C SER A 157 4.50 1.69 -14.46
N ALA A 158 5.79 1.31 -14.44
CA ALA A 158 6.38 0.53 -15.53
C ALA A 158 5.70 -0.85 -15.65
N LEU A 159 5.46 -1.52 -14.52
CA LEU A 159 4.69 -2.77 -14.49
C LEU A 159 3.26 -2.57 -15.01
N THR A 160 2.57 -1.53 -14.54
CA THR A 160 1.21 -1.18 -14.99
C THR A 160 1.15 -0.98 -16.50
N ALA A 161 2.12 -0.24 -17.07
CA ALA A 161 2.22 0.01 -18.49
C ALA A 161 2.47 -1.30 -19.27
N LEU A 162 3.36 -2.16 -18.77
CA LEU A 162 3.65 -3.46 -19.38
C LEU A 162 2.39 -4.34 -19.44
N ILE A 163 1.63 -4.42 -18.35
CA ILE A 163 0.37 -5.18 -18.32
C ILE A 163 -0.65 -4.61 -19.30
N ALA A 164 -0.74 -3.29 -19.41
CA ALA A 164 -1.64 -2.65 -20.38
C ALA A 164 -1.24 -2.99 -21.82
N LEU A 165 0.06 -2.94 -22.15
CA LEU A 165 0.60 -3.29 -23.46
C LEU A 165 0.37 -4.77 -23.80
N ILE A 166 0.61 -5.69 -22.86
CA ILE A 166 0.35 -7.13 -23.03
C ILE A 166 -1.14 -7.39 -23.34
N LYS A 167 -2.04 -6.57 -22.77
CA LYS A 167 -3.48 -6.63 -23.03
C LYS A 167 -3.88 -6.03 -24.40
N GLY A 168 -2.93 -5.55 -25.19
CA GLY A 168 -3.17 -4.94 -26.50
C GLY A 168 -3.72 -3.52 -26.43
N ARG A 169 -3.40 -2.78 -25.35
CA ARG A 169 -3.82 -1.38 -25.19
C ARG A 169 -2.76 -0.47 -25.77
N SER A 170 -3.18 0.44 -26.65
CA SER A 170 -2.41 1.59 -27.09
C SER A 170 -2.70 2.83 -26.24
#